data_AF-A0A952EVN6-F1
#
_entry.id   AF-A0A952EVN6-F1
#
_cell.length_a   1.000
_cell.length_b   1.000
_cell.length_c   1.000
_cell.angle_alpha   90.00
_cell.angle_beta   90.00
_cell.angle_gamma   90.00
#
_symmetry.space_group_name_H-M   'P 1'
#
loop_
_entity.id
_entity.type
_entity.pdbx_description
1 polymer ?
#
loop_
_entity_poly.entity_id
_entity_poly.type
_entity_poly.pdbx_seq_one_letter_code
_entity_poly.pdbx_strand_id
1 'polypeptide(L)'
;MRACAAFGFVTTDDAGRFGGTALLDTLRTDAPRSLRALVMAVTNSASWLPWMRFGASVRTGHSQAHNALGMDFFDYLERNLRWHRNSARA
;
A
#
# COMPACT_ATOMS: atom_id res chain seq x y z
N MET A 1 4.82 13.55 -8.90
CA MET A 1 3.70 14.27 -9.55
C MET A 1 3.47 13.87 -11.00
N ARG A 2 4.48 13.82 -11.89
CA ARG A 2 4.28 13.38 -13.30
C ARG A 2 3.61 11.99 -13.43
N ALA A 3 4.08 11.00 -12.68
CA ALA A 3 3.43 9.68 -12.65
C ALA A 3 1.97 9.76 -12.15
N CYS A 4 1.71 10.51 -11.08
CA CYS A 4 0.35 10.73 -10.57
C CYS A 4 -0.55 11.38 -11.62
N ALA A 5 -0.04 12.32 -12.43
CA ALA A 5 -0.77 12.92 -13.53
C ALA A 5 -1.03 11.92 -14.66
N ALA A 6 -0.01 11.15 -15.04
CA ALA A 6 -0.15 10.10 -16.06
C ALA A 6 -1.17 9.01 -15.68
N PHE A 7 -1.30 8.71 -14.38
CA PHE A 7 -2.31 7.79 -13.85
C PHE A 7 -3.64 8.47 -13.43
N GLY A 8 -3.80 9.78 -13.70
CA GLY A 8 -5.06 10.49 -13.45
C GLY A 8 -5.38 10.79 -11.98
N PHE A 9 -4.42 10.70 -11.07
CA PHE A 9 -4.60 11.13 -9.67
C PHE A 9 -4.59 12.65 -9.51
N VAL A 10 -3.89 13.36 -10.39
CA VAL A 10 -3.81 14.82 -10.36
C VAL A 10 -3.92 15.40 -11.76
N THR A 11 -4.41 16.63 -11.84
CA THR A 11 -4.37 17.50 -13.03
C THR A 11 -3.38 18.63 -12.78
N THR A 12 -2.88 19.25 -13.84
CA THR A 12 -2.01 20.44 -13.75
C THR A 12 -2.68 21.60 -14.45
N ASP A 13 -2.73 22.77 -13.82
CA ASP A 13 -3.22 24.00 -14.46
C ASP A 13 -2.13 24.69 -15.30
N ASP A 14 -2.50 25.74 -16.04
CA ASP A 14 -1.58 26.52 -16.89
C ASP A 14 -0.46 27.22 -16.09
N ALA A 15 -0.63 27.38 -14.78
CA ALA A 15 0.37 27.92 -13.86
C ALA A 15 1.27 26.82 -13.25
N GLY A 16 1.12 25.55 -13.66
CA GLY A 16 1.91 24.43 -13.18
C GLY A 16 1.51 23.88 -11.82
N ARG A 17 0.34 24.25 -11.30
CA ARG A 17 -0.18 23.79 -9.99
C ARG A 17 -0.96 22.49 -10.15
N PHE A 18 -0.85 21.61 -9.16
CA PHE A 18 -1.54 20.31 -9.18
C PHE A 18 -2.87 20.36 -8.43
N GLY A 19 -3.95 19.94 -9.08
CA GLY A 19 -5.27 19.70 -8.47
C GLY A 19 -5.56 18.21 -8.34
N GLY A 20 -6.15 17.78 -7.22
CA GLY A 20 -6.56 16.39 -7.00
C GLY A 20 -7.78 16.00 -7.83
N THR A 21 -7.85 14.74 -8.27
CA THR A 21 -9.03 14.18 -8.95
C THR A 21 -9.90 13.38 -7.98
N ALA A 22 -11.10 12.98 -8.42
CA ALA A 22 -11.95 12.06 -7.66
C ALA A 22 -11.24 10.74 -7.32
N LEU A 23 -10.31 10.28 -8.16
CA LEU A 23 -9.51 9.08 -7.88
C LEU A 23 -8.57 9.29 -6.68
N LEU A 24 -7.88 10.44 -6.62
CA LEU A 24 -7.04 10.77 -5.47
C LEU A 24 -7.86 11.00 -4.20
N ASP A 25 -9.09 11.52 -4.33
CA ASP A 25 -10.00 11.72 -3.20
C ASP A 25 -10.33 10.40 -2.48
N THR A 26 -10.38 9.26 -3.21
CA THR A 26 -10.55 7.92 -2.61
C THR A 26 -9.42 7.51 -1.67
N LEU A 27 -8.26 8.16 -1.74
CA LEU A 27 -7.08 7.85 -0.93
C LEU A 27 -6.89 8.82 0.24
N ARG A 28 -7.84 9.71 0.49
CA ARG A 28 -7.80 10.63 1.63
C ARG A 28 -8.02 9.92 2.95
N THR A 29 -7.29 10.32 4.00
CA THR A 29 -7.39 9.70 5.32
C THR A 29 -8.72 10.00 6.01
N ASP A 30 -9.34 11.15 5.73
CA ASP A 30 -10.59 11.64 6.34
C ASP A 30 -11.85 11.22 5.57
N ALA A 31 -11.71 10.52 4.43
CA ALA A 31 -12.85 10.04 3.66
C ALA A 31 -13.53 8.84 4.36
N PRO A 32 -14.87 8.86 4.57
CA PRO A 32 -15.58 7.76 5.25
C PRO A 32 -15.42 6.38 4.61
N ARG A 33 -15.11 6.32 3.31
CA ARG A 33 -14.84 5.09 2.55
C ARG A 33 -13.46 5.11 1.89
N SER A 34 -12.46 5.59 2.63
CA SER A 34 -11.09 5.67 2.15
C SER A 34 -10.53 4.29 1.78
N LEU A 35 -9.93 4.20 0.60
CA LEU A 35 -9.17 3.05 0.14
C LEU A 35 -7.70 3.11 0.56
N ARG A 36 -7.29 4.17 1.27
CA ARG A 36 -5.89 4.38 1.67
C ARG A 36 -5.34 3.21 2.47
N ALA A 37 -6.10 2.70 3.44
CA ALA A 37 -5.65 1.59 4.28
C ALA A 37 -5.42 0.32 3.45
N LEU A 38 -6.29 0.03 2.48
CA LEU A 38 -6.16 -1.10 1.58
C LEU A 38 -4.92 -0.97 0.69
N VAL A 39 -4.75 0.17 0.01
CA VAL A 39 -3.58 0.43 -0.85
C VAL A 39 -2.29 0.22 -0.07
N MET A 40 -2.24 0.75 1.14
CA MET A 40 -1.05 0.63 1.97
C MET A 40 -0.83 -0.78 2.50
N ALA A 41 -1.89 -1.54 2.80
CA ALA A 41 -1.77 -2.95 3.18
C ALA A 41 -1.21 -3.81 2.03
N VAL A 42 -1.66 -3.60 0.79
CA VAL A 42 -1.20 -4.41 -0.36
C VAL A 42 0.18 -3.99 -0.88
N THR A 43 0.55 -2.72 -0.74
CA THR A 43 1.86 -2.18 -1.15
C THR A 43 2.92 -2.24 -0.06
N ASN A 44 2.56 -2.65 1.16
CA ASN A 44 3.52 -2.89 2.22
C ASN A 44 4.52 -3.99 1.83
N SER A 45 5.77 -3.84 2.27
CA SER A 45 6.85 -4.79 1.95
C SER A 45 6.54 -6.21 2.42
N ALA A 46 5.90 -6.37 3.59
CA ALA A 46 5.50 -7.68 4.11
C ALA A 46 4.55 -8.41 3.15
N SER A 47 3.72 -7.67 2.44
CA SER A 47 2.78 -8.20 1.46
C SER A 47 3.48 -8.50 0.14
N TRP A 48 4.26 -7.54 -0.40
CA TRP A 48 4.88 -7.69 -1.72
C TRP A 48 6.08 -8.66 -1.77
N LEU A 49 6.87 -8.78 -0.70
CA LEU A 49 8.07 -9.64 -0.68
C LEU A 49 7.76 -11.14 -0.90
N PRO A 50 6.78 -11.75 -0.21
CA PRO A 50 6.35 -13.12 -0.52
C PRO A 50 5.79 -13.26 -1.93
N TRP A 51 5.08 -12.26 -2.45
CA TRP A 51 4.54 -12.25 -3.81
C TRP A 51 5.62 -12.35 -4.89
N MET A 52 6.78 -11.72 -4.70
CA MET A 52 7.91 -11.88 -5.63
C MET A 52 8.43 -13.32 -5.72
N ARG A 53 8.08 -14.18 -4.77
CA ARG A 53 8.42 -15.61 -4.75
C ARG A 53 7.25 -16.52 -5.14
N PHE A 54 6.19 -15.96 -5.75
CA PHE A 54 4.97 -16.69 -6.09
C PHE A 54 5.23 -17.99 -6.88
N GLY A 55 6.15 -17.98 -7.85
CA GLY A 55 6.49 -19.19 -8.60
C GLY A 55 7.06 -20.33 -7.75
N ALA A 56 7.78 -20.03 -6.65
CA ALA A 56 8.21 -21.05 -5.70
C ALA A 56 7.03 -21.58 -4.89
N SER A 57 6.09 -20.71 -4.49
CA SER A 57 4.88 -21.12 -3.79
C SER A 57 4.04 -22.11 -4.60
N VAL A 58 3.88 -21.86 -5.91
CA VAL A 58 3.15 -22.76 -6.81
C VAL A 58 3.83 -24.13 -6.90
N ARG A 59 5.17 -24.17 -7.00
CA ARG A 59 5.91 -25.44 -7.11
C ARG A 59 5.91 -26.26 -5.83
N THR A 60 5.96 -25.60 -4.67
CA THR A 60 6.08 -26.28 -3.38
C THR A 60 4.73 -26.48 -2.68
N GLY A 61 3.69 -25.75 -3.08
CA GLY A 61 2.40 -25.73 -2.38
C GLY A 61 2.41 -24.98 -1.05
N HIS A 62 3.52 -24.29 -0.71
CA HIS A 62 3.69 -23.64 0.60
C HIS A 62 3.85 -22.13 0.47
N SER A 63 3.38 -21.40 1.48
CA SER A 63 3.64 -19.95 1.61
C SER A 63 5.13 -19.65 1.55
N GLN A 64 5.47 -18.49 0.99
CA GLN A 64 6.85 -17.99 0.95
C GLN A 64 7.11 -16.90 2.00
N ALA A 65 6.16 -16.68 2.93
CA ALA A 65 6.31 -15.69 4.00
C ALA A 65 7.56 -15.93 4.84
N HIS A 66 7.76 -17.14 5.36
CA HIS A 66 8.94 -17.47 6.17
C HIS A 66 10.25 -17.24 5.41
N ASN A 67 10.31 -17.66 4.13
CA ASN A 67 11.50 -17.47 3.30
C ASN A 67 11.77 -16.00 2.94
N ALA A 68 10.76 -15.15 2.92
CA ALA A 68 10.86 -13.74 2.52
C ALA A 68 11.03 -12.80 3.73
N LEU A 69 10.43 -13.14 4.88
CA LEU A 69 10.31 -12.30 6.06
C LEU A 69 11.04 -12.86 7.29
N GLY A 70 11.52 -14.10 7.22
CA GLY A 70 12.17 -14.81 8.33
C GLY A 70 11.21 -15.33 9.40
N MET A 71 9.89 -15.17 9.20
CA MET A 71 8.82 -15.63 10.10
C MET A 71 7.50 -15.71 9.35
N ASP A 72 6.46 -16.23 10.00
CA ASP A 72 5.13 -16.25 9.43
C ASP A 72 4.53 -14.85 9.30
N PHE A 73 3.63 -14.69 8.33
CA PHE A 73 3.15 -13.37 7.92
C PHE A 73 2.47 -12.60 9.06
N PHE A 74 1.62 -13.26 9.85
CA PHE A 74 0.92 -12.60 10.95
C PHE A 74 1.85 -12.25 12.12
N ASP A 75 2.83 -13.10 12.43
CA ASP A 75 3.88 -12.80 13.42
C ASP A 75 4.69 -11.56 13.00
N TYR A 76 4.98 -11.43 11.71
CA TYR A 76 5.65 -10.26 11.17
C TYR A 76 4.81 -8.98 11.38
N LEU A 77 3.50 -9.04 11.10
CA LEU A 77 2.59 -7.91 11.28
C LEU A 77 2.48 -7.50 12.75
N GLU A 78 2.35 -8.47 13.66
CA GLU A 78 2.30 -8.23 15.10
C GLU A 78 3.56 -7.50 15.59
N ARG A 79 4.75 -7.95 15.18
CA ARG A 79 6.03 -7.32 15.56
C ARG A 79 6.25 -5.95 14.91
N ASN A 80 5.61 -5.67 13.78
CA ASN A 80 5.79 -4.44 13.00
C ASN A 80 4.56 -3.53 12.98
N LEU A 81 3.71 -3.61 14.01
CA LEU A 81 2.45 -2.88 14.17
C LEU A 81 2.59 -1.35 14.37
N ARG A 82 3.61 -0.72 13.79
CA ARG A 82 3.78 0.75 13.82
C ARG A 82 2.72 1.51 13.00
N TRP A 83 1.74 0.81 12.43
CA TRP A 83 0.70 1.33 11.55
C TRP A 83 -0.34 2.23 12.23
N HIS A 84 -0.50 2.16 13.56
CA HIS A 84 -1.57 2.86 14.28
C HIS A 84 -1.18 4.21 14.93
N ARG A 85 0.07 4.68 14.87
CA ARG A 85 0.50 5.83 15.71
C ARG A 85 0.18 7.24 15.17
N ASN A 86 -0.34 7.39 13.94
CA ASN A 86 -0.57 8.73 13.35
C ASN A 86 -2.03 9.02 12.94
N SER A 87 -3.00 8.16 13.28
CA SER A 87 -4.42 8.37 12.91
C SER A 87 -5.23 9.12 13.98
N ALA A 88 -4.64 9.41 15.15
CA ALA A 88 -5.33 10.00 16.32
C ALA A 88 -4.81 11.38 16.72
N ARG A 89 -4.07 12.07 15.83
CA ARG A 89 -3.70 13.49 15.99
C ARG A 89 -4.09 14.25 14.74
N ALA A 90 -5.38 14.53 14.62
CA ALA A 90 -5.97 15.59 13.82
C ALA A 90 -7.19 16.09 14.60
#